data_AF-A0A496UME8-F1
#
_entry.id   AF-A0A496UME8-F1
#
_cell.length_a   1.000
_cell.length_b   1.000
_cell.length_c   1.000
_cell.angle_alpha   90.00
_cell.angle_beta   90.00
_cell.angle_gamma   90.00
#
_symmetry.space_group_name_H-M   'P 1'
#
loop_
_entity.id
_entity.type
_entity.pdbx_description
1 polymer ?
#
loop_
_entity_poly.entity_id
_entity_poly.type
_entity_poly.pdbx_seq_one_letter_code
_entity_poly.pdbx_strand_id
1 'polypeptide(L)'
;MTSSFDRDLFNSFQNGRISYLTSVRSVEVLVFAGEVWMICKHCGSRYPGRTVGFGILCEKCGEYLHTCFNCALYNSNAERCRSHTTEAVSDRRGRNYCEEFIPDTRTAAGPDSVKDKIADDFKTLFRVDGE
;
A
#
# COMPACT_ATOMS: atom_id res chain seq x y z
N MET A 1 -39.20 8.30 -34.01
CA MET A 1 -39.16 9.74 -33.68
C MET A 1 -38.62 9.87 -32.27
N THR A 2 -37.57 10.69 -32.14
CA THR A 2 -37.04 11.35 -30.92
C THR A 2 -36.67 10.48 -29.72
N SER A 3 -35.37 10.12 -29.62
CA SER A 3 -34.73 10.01 -28.30
C SER A 3 -34.16 11.38 -27.94
N SER A 4 -34.94 12.16 -27.21
CA SER A 4 -34.48 13.36 -26.51
C SER A 4 -33.34 12.97 -25.57
N PHE A 5 -32.16 13.54 -25.82
CA PHE A 5 -31.03 13.53 -24.90
C PHE A 5 -31.48 14.25 -23.62
N ASP A 6 -31.84 13.50 -22.59
CA ASP A 6 -32.20 14.08 -21.30
C ASP A 6 -30.96 14.69 -20.65
N ARG A 7 -31.00 16.01 -20.60
CA ARG A 7 -29.94 16.94 -20.21
C ARG A 7 -29.75 17.00 -18.68
N ASP A 8 -30.39 16.09 -17.95
CA ASP A 8 -30.46 16.05 -16.48
C ASP A 8 -29.43 15.11 -15.84
N LEU A 9 -28.84 14.17 -16.59
CA LEU A 9 -27.78 13.28 -16.08
C LEU A 9 -26.46 14.01 -15.81
N PHE A 10 -26.22 15.13 -16.49
CA PHE A 10 -24.95 15.86 -16.35
C PHE A 10 -24.85 16.69 -15.06
N ASN A 11 -25.98 17.03 -14.42
CA ASN A 11 -25.99 17.97 -13.30
C ASN A 11 -26.06 17.33 -11.90
N SER A 12 -26.17 16.01 -11.77
CA SER A 12 -26.15 15.33 -10.45
C SER A 12 -24.76 14.93 -9.96
N PHE A 13 -23.70 15.16 -10.74
CA PHE A 13 -22.34 14.77 -10.38
C PHE A 13 -21.72 15.60 -9.23
N GLN A 14 -22.37 16.69 -8.79
CA GLN A 14 -21.80 17.59 -7.79
C GLN A 14 -22.38 17.46 -6.38
N ASN A 15 -23.48 16.73 -6.13
CA ASN A 15 -24.07 16.70 -4.79
C ASN A 15 -24.59 15.31 -4.40
N GLY A 16 -23.66 14.44 -4.00
CA GLY A 16 -23.81 13.38 -3.00
C GLY A 16 -25.22 12.87 -2.67
N ARG A 17 -25.89 12.23 -3.63
CA ARG A 17 -27.09 11.42 -3.35
C ARG A 17 -26.99 10.06 -4.03
N ILE A 18 -26.73 9.05 -3.20
CA ILE A 18 -26.74 7.65 -3.59
C ILE A 18 -28.20 7.20 -3.72
N SER A 19 -28.64 6.91 -4.94
CA SER A 19 -29.94 6.32 -5.23
C SER A 19 -29.77 4.80 -5.35
N TYR A 20 -30.20 4.05 -4.34
CA TYR A 20 -30.26 2.59 -4.40
C TYR A 20 -31.56 2.17 -5.11
N LEU A 21 -31.46 1.65 -6.32
CA LEU A 21 -32.56 0.94 -6.99
C LEU A 21 -32.15 -0.50 -7.29
N THR A 22 -32.68 -1.38 -6.44
CA THR A 22 -33.11 -2.77 -6.66
C THR A 22 -32.80 -3.42 -8.02
N SER A 23 -31.83 -4.33 -8.06
CA SER A 23 -31.89 -5.62 -8.78
C SER A 23 -30.57 -6.37 -8.59
N VAL A 24 -30.48 -7.21 -7.56
CA VAL A 24 -29.31 -8.06 -7.30
C VAL A 24 -29.42 -9.37 -8.08
N ARG A 25 -29.07 -9.30 -9.37
CA ARG A 25 -28.46 -10.43 -10.10
C ARG A 25 -27.04 -10.00 -10.41
N SER A 26 -26.09 -10.56 -9.66
CA SER A 26 -24.62 -10.55 -9.80
C SER A 26 -24.04 -10.25 -8.43
N VAL A 27 -23.32 -11.22 -7.88
CA VAL A 27 -22.50 -11.02 -6.69
C VAL A 27 -21.32 -10.15 -7.11
N GLU A 28 -21.51 -8.82 -7.11
CA GLU A 28 -20.37 -7.91 -7.11
C GLU A 28 -19.82 -7.90 -5.70
N VAL A 29 -18.79 -8.72 -5.50
CA VAL A 29 -17.89 -8.62 -4.36
C VAL A 29 -17.32 -7.21 -4.39
N LEU A 30 -17.83 -6.34 -3.50
CA LEU A 30 -17.24 -5.05 -3.19
C LEU A 30 -15.85 -5.28 -2.58
N VAL A 31 -14.84 -5.43 -3.45
CA VAL A 31 -13.44 -5.42 -3.05
C VAL A 31 -13.07 -3.96 -2.76
N PHE A 32 -13.36 -3.50 -1.54
CA PHE A 32 -12.74 -2.29 -0.99
C PHE A 32 -11.26 -2.59 -0.61
N ALA A 33 -10.45 -3.02 -1.57
CA ALA A 33 -9.00 -3.09 -1.38
C ALA A 33 -8.44 -1.73 -1.76
N GLY A 34 -8.23 -0.87 -0.76
CA GLY A 34 -7.38 0.31 -0.96
C GLY A 34 -6.09 -0.12 -1.67
N GLU A 35 -5.72 0.62 -2.71
CA GLU A 35 -4.61 0.25 -3.59
C GLU A 35 -3.34 0.01 -2.77
N VAL A 36 -2.83 -1.22 -2.83
CA VAL A 36 -1.57 -1.62 -2.19
C VAL A 36 -0.49 -1.70 -3.25
N TRP A 37 0.57 -0.95 -3.01
CA TRP A 37 1.73 -0.89 -3.89
C TRP A 37 3.00 -0.93 -3.06
N MET A 38 4.07 -1.42 -3.66
CA MET A 38 5.42 -1.26 -3.12
C MET A 38 6.21 -0.27 -3.99
N ILE A 39 7.30 0.25 -3.45
CA ILE A 39 8.26 1.06 -4.20
C ILE A 39 9.51 0.26 -4.47
N CYS A 40 9.93 0.22 -5.73
CA CYS A 40 11.26 -0.23 -6.08
C CYS A 40 12.28 0.71 -5.43
N LYS A 41 13.06 0.24 -4.46
CA LYS A 41 14.10 1.06 -3.79
C LYS A 41 15.23 1.49 -4.73
N HIS A 42 15.37 0.87 -5.90
CA HIS A 42 16.38 1.27 -6.88
C HIS A 42 15.96 2.52 -7.67
N CYS A 43 14.75 2.55 -8.25
CA CYS A 43 14.34 3.62 -9.18
C CYS A 43 13.10 4.43 -8.74
N GLY A 44 12.45 4.03 -7.63
CA GLY A 44 11.27 4.70 -7.10
C GLY A 44 9.94 4.38 -7.79
N SER A 45 9.89 3.47 -8.78
CA SER A 45 8.63 3.12 -9.43
C SER A 45 7.69 2.34 -8.51
N ARG A 46 6.38 2.51 -8.71
CA ARG A 46 5.35 1.71 -8.03
C ARG A 46 5.23 0.34 -8.69
N TYR A 47 5.11 -0.70 -7.87
CA TYR A 47 4.68 -2.02 -8.32
C TYR A 47 3.33 -2.33 -7.66
N PRO A 48 2.26 -2.58 -8.44
CA PRO A 48 0.94 -2.90 -7.91
C PRO A 48 0.95 -4.34 -7.42
N GLY A 49 0.79 -4.57 -6.12
CA GLY A 49 0.80 -5.92 -5.57
C GLY A 49 1.06 -6.00 -4.08
N ARG A 50 0.45 -7.01 -3.47
CA ARG A 50 0.71 -7.40 -2.07
C ARG A 50 1.82 -8.43 -1.94
N THR A 51 2.17 -9.11 -3.02
CA THR A 51 3.18 -10.18 -3.06
C THR A 51 4.12 -9.98 -4.25
N VAL A 52 5.34 -10.48 -4.11
CA VAL A 52 6.39 -10.41 -5.13
C VAL A 52 7.02 -11.79 -5.20
N GLY A 53 7.00 -12.42 -6.36
CA GLY A 53 7.73 -13.68 -6.57
C GLY A 53 9.24 -13.44 -6.70
N PHE A 54 10.05 -14.46 -6.46
CA PHE A 54 11.52 -14.37 -6.49
C PHE A 54 12.08 -13.76 -7.79
N GLY A 55 11.49 -14.09 -8.93
CA GLY A 55 11.96 -13.66 -10.25
C GLY A 55 11.35 -12.35 -10.77
N ILE A 56 10.51 -11.67 -9.99
CA ILE A 56 9.82 -10.47 -10.47
C ILE A 56 10.80 -9.30 -10.60
N LEU A 57 10.75 -8.66 -11.77
CA LEU A 57 11.55 -7.49 -12.11
C LEU A 57 10.70 -6.22 -12.09
N CYS A 58 11.36 -5.10 -11.81
CA CYS A 58 10.80 -3.77 -11.98
C CYS A 58 10.65 -3.47 -13.48
N GLU A 59 9.42 -3.15 -13.92
CA GLU A 59 9.15 -2.80 -15.33
C GLU A 59 9.89 -1.54 -15.81
N LYS A 60 10.29 -0.65 -14.89
CA LYS A 60 10.99 0.61 -15.22
C LYS A 60 12.50 0.45 -15.34
N CYS A 61 13.13 -0.31 -14.44
CA CYS A 61 14.61 -0.37 -14.37
C CYS A 61 15.20 -1.77 -14.54
N GLY A 62 14.36 -2.81 -14.62
CA GLY A 62 14.81 -4.19 -14.80
C GLY A 62 15.41 -4.85 -13.55
N GLU A 63 15.50 -4.14 -12.42
CA GLU A 63 16.01 -4.71 -11.17
C GLU A 63 15.02 -5.64 -10.48
N TYR A 64 15.53 -6.61 -9.72
CA TYR A 64 14.69 -7.50 -8.93
C TYR A 64 13.88 -6.71 -7.89
N LEU A 65 12.60 -7.06 -7.75
CA LEU A 65 11.76 -6.53 -6.69
C LEU A 65 11.87 -7.35 -5.40
N HIS A 66 12.17 -8.64 -5.52
CA HIS A 66 12.39 -9.52 -4.38
C HIS A 66 13.83 -9.40 -3.86
N THR A 67 14.12 -8.33 -3.11
CA THR A 67 15.45 -7.98 -2.61
C THR A 67 15.36 -7.60 -1.13
N CYS A 68 16.46 -7.67 -0.38
CA CYS A 68 16.43 -7.28 1.04
C CYS A 68 15.96 -5.83 1.21
N PHE A 69 16.40 -4.92 0.35
CA PHE A 69 16.01 -3.50 0.43
C PHE A 69 14.52 -3.26 0.23
N ASN A 70 13.83 -4.11 -0.54
CA ASN A 70 12.40 -4.04 -0.75
C ASN A 70 11.59 -4.81 0.30
N CYS A 71 12.25 -5.46 1.28
CA CYS A 71 11.62 -6.24 2.33
C CYS A 71 11.35 -5.40 3.59
N ALA A 72 10.15 -5.50 4.16
CA ALA A 72 9.76 -4.85 5.40
C ALA A 72 10.55 -5.34 6.64
N LEU A 73 11.10 -6.57 6.58
CA LEU A 73 11.91 -7.14 7.67
C LEU A 73 13.36 -6.65 7.66
N TYR A 74 13.82 -6.02 6.59
CA TYR A 74 15.19 -5.55 6.49
C TYR A 74 15.36 -4.22 7.23
N ASN A 75 16.32 -4.17 8.15
CA ASN A 75 16.70 -2.93 8.83
C ASN A 75 17.85 -2.28 8.08
N SER A 76 17.57 -1.18 7.37
CA SER A 76 18.58 -0.43 6.62
C SER A 76 19.62 0.26 7.50
N ASN A 77 19.28 0.61 8.75
CA ASN A 77 20.20 1.30 9.66
C ASN A 77 21.23 0.32 10.28
N ALA A 78 20.82 -0.93 10.49
CA ALA A 78 21.68 -1.98 11.04
C ALA A 78 22.21 -2.94 9.96
N GLU A 79 21.87 -2.69 8.69
CA GLU A 79 22.19 -3.48 7.50
C GLU A 79 21.92 -5.00 7.61
N ARG A 80 20.93 -5.38 8.42
CA ARG A 80 20.59 -6.78 8.74
C ARG A 80 19.11 -7.07 8.71
N CYS A 81 18.76 -8.33 8.46
CA CYS A 81 17.39 -8.82 8.61
C CYS A 81 17.00 -8.84 10.10
N ARG A 82 15.73 -8.59 10.40
CA ARG A 82 15.16 -8.72 11.75
C ARG A 82 14.72 -10.15 12.08
N SER A 83 14.53 -11.00 11.07
CA SER A 83 14.25 -12.42 11.31
C SER A 83 15.47 -13.12 11.91
N HIS A 84 15.22 -13.99 12.88
CA HIS A 84 16.23 -14.82 13.53
C HIS A 84 16.31 -16.23 12.93
N THR A 85 15.36 -16.61 12.09
CA THR A 85 15.23 -17.96 11.50
C THR A 85 15.74 -18.02 10.07
N THR A 86 15.80 -16.88 9.38
CA THR A 86 16.29 -16.79 8.00
C THR A 86 17.81 -16.67 7.93
N GLU A 87 18.39 -17.31 6.92
CA GLU A 87 19.81 -17.18 6.60
C GLU A 87 20.17 -15.77 6.09
N ALA A 88 21.42 -15.36 6.32
CA ALA A 88 21.90 -14.07 5.86
C ALA A 88 22.09 -14.06 4.34
N VAL A 89 21.46 -13.11 3.66
CA VAL A 89 21.62 -12.89 2.22
C VAL A 89 22.89 -12.08 1.97
N SER A 90 23.81 -12.63 1.17
CA SER A 90 25.09 -11.98 0.83
C SER A 90 24.88 -10.73 -0.02
N ASP A 91 24.24 -10.88 -1.19
CA ASP A 91 23.85 -9.78 -2.06
C ASP A 91 22.44 -9.30 -1.74
N ARG A 92 22.37 -8.20 -0.97
CA ARG A 92 21.11 -7.61 -0.51
C ARG A 92 20.35 -6.84 -1.60
N ARG A 93 21.03 -6.46 -2.70
CA ARG A 93 20.43 -5.75 -3.85
C ARG A 93 20.01 -6.70 -4.94
N GLY A 94 20.69 -7.83 -5.06
CA GLY A 94 20.34 -8.90 -5.98
C GLY A 94 19.09 -9.68 -5.59
N ARG A 95 18.78 -10.67 -6.43
CA ARG A 95 17.64 -11.56 -6.25
C ARG A 95 17.77 -12.35 -4.94
N ASN A 96 16.80 -12.16 -4.05
CA ASN A 96 16.67 -12.88 -2.79
C ASN A 96 15.76 -14.11 -2.96
N TYR A 97 16.04 -15.21 -2.26
CA TYR A 97 15.20 -16.42 -2.20
C TYR A 97 14.61 -16.70 -0.81
N CYS A 98 14.78 -15.76 0.13
CA CYS A 98 14.20 -15.83 1.48
C CYS A 98 12.67 -15.98 1.39
N GLU A 99 12.17 -17.07 1.97
CA GLU A 99 10.73 -17.38 2.00
C GLU A 99 9.95 -16.49 2.99
N GLU A 100 10.64 -15.92 3.98
CA GLU A 100 10.07 -14.96 4.93
C GLU A 100 9.97 -13.54 4.37
N PHE A 101 10.22 -13.34 3.08
CA PHE A 101 10.13 -12.01 2.47
C PHE A 101 8.73 -11.42 2.57
N ILE A 102 8.67 -10.17 3.04
CA ILE A 102 7.45 -9.38 3.12
C ILE A 102 7.71 -8.08 2.37
N PRO A 103 7.02 -7.78 1.25
CA PRO A 103 7.26 -6.53 0.54
C PRO A 103 6.89 -5.32 1.41
N ASP A 104 7.74 -4.29 1.39
CA ASP A 104 7.51 -2.98 2.03
C ASP A 104 6.41 -2.22 1.26
N THR A 105 5.16 -2.58 1.56
CA THR A 105 3.97 -2.05 0.89
C THR A 105 3.44 -0.78 1.57
N ARG A 106 2.82 0.08 0.77
CA ARG A 106 2.12 1.29 1.19
C ARG A 106 0.65 1.18 0.77
N THR A 107 -0.21 1.67 1.65
CA THR A 107 -1.63 1.88 1.38
C THR A 107 -1.86 3.36 1.07
N ALA A 108 -2.91 3.67 0.31
CA ALA A 108 -3.26 5.05 -0.06
C ALA A 108 -3.68 5.96 1.13
N ALA A 109 -3.75 5.43 2.36
CA ALA A 109 -3.97 6.24 3.57
C ALA A 109 -2.68 7.03 3.90
N GLY A 110 -2.64 8.29 3.47
CA GLY A 110 -1.45 9.14 3.54
C GLY A 110 -0.90 9.38 4.96
N PRO A 111 0.43 9.57 5.10
CA PRO A 111 1.13 9.69 6.38
C PRO A 111 0.83 10.97 7.16
N ASP A 112 0.24 11.99 6.53
CA ASP A 112 0.07 13.30 7.15
C ASP A 112 -0.94 13.27 8.30
N SER A 113 -2.00 12.46 8.17
CA SER A 113 -3.00 12.27 9.23
C SER A 113 -2.50 11.46 10.44
N VAL A 114 -1.35 10.79 10.31
CA VAL A 114 -0.79 9.90 11.34
C VAL A 114 0.12 10.67 12.29
N LYS A 115 0.91 11.62 11.78
CA LYS A 115 1.83 12.42 12.63
C LYS A 115 1.07 13.29 13.64
N ASP A 116 0.00 13.94 13.20
CA ASP A 116 -0.81 14.82 14.06
C ASP A 116 -1.50 14.03 15.17
N LYS A 117 -2.01 12.83 14.84
CA LYS A 117 -2.64 11.93 15.82
C LYS A 117 -1.62 11.36 16.82
N ILE A 118 -0.44 10.95 16.37
CA ILE A 118 0.62 10.47 17.27
C ILE A 118 1.03 11.57 18.26
N ALA A 119 1.13 12.83 17.81
CA ALA A 119 1.50 13.95 18.67
C ALA A 119 0.43 14.24 19.75
N ASP A 120 -0.85 14.13 19.41
CA ASP A 120 -1.94 14.35 20.35
C ASP A 120 -2.14 13.18 21.34
N ASP A 121 -1.97 11.94 20.88
CA ASP A 121 -2.00 10.76 21.75
C ASP A 121 -0.84 10.78 22.75
N PHE A 122 0.37 11.17 22.31
CA PHE A 122 1.53 11.32 23.18
C PHE A 122 1.27 12.34 24.31
N LYS A 123 0.70 13.51 23.99
CA LYS A 123 0.34 14.51 25.00
C LYS A 123 -0.68 14.00 26.00
N THR A 124 -1.59 13.12 25.58
CA THR A 124 -2.64 12.56 26.44
C THR A 124 -2.09 11.52 27.41
N LEU A 125 -1.19 10.66 26.94
CA LEU A 125 -0.59 9.58 27.74
C LEU A 125 0.39 10.08 28.81
N PHE A 126 1.07 11.21 28.57
CA PHE A 126 2.04 11.79 29.48
C PHE A 126 1.54 13.06 30.18
N ARG A 127 0.21 13.24 30.30
CA ARG A 127 -0.32 14.22 31.25
C ARG A 127 0.07 13.76 32.65
N VAL A 128 1.14 14.37 33.17
CA VAL A 128 1.49 14.30 34.58
C VAL A 128 0.44 15.14 35.29
N ASP A 129 -0.46 14.49 36.03
CA ASP A 129 -1.32 15.18 36.98
C ASP A 129 -0.40 15.87 37.99
N GLY A 130 -0.25 17.18 37.82
CA GLY A 130 0.52 18.02 38.74
C GLY A 130 -0.14 17.99 40.12
N GLU A 131 0.68 17.71 41.12
CA GLU A 131 0.39 17.80 42.57
C GLU A 131 -0.19 19.16 42.99
#